data_AF-A0A445J799-F1
#
_entry.id   AF-A0A445J799-F1
#
_cell.length_a   1.000
_cell.length_b   1.000
_cell.length_c   1.000
_cell.angle_alpha   90.00
_cell.angle_beta   90.00
_cell.angle_gamma   90.00
#
_symmetry.space_group_name_H-M   'P 1'
#
loop_
_entity.id
_entity.type
_entity.pdbx_description
1 polymer ?
#
loop_
_entity_poly.entity_id
_entity_poly.type
_entity_poly.pdbx_seq_one_letter_code
_entity_poly.pdbx_strand_id
1 'polypeptide(L)'
;MESSSGIESTGGRAPLSGVVADCVKRWFKDTLKEAKAGDVNMQVLVGQMYYHGYGVPRDAQKGRIWLTKASRVRSSVWRVGGKRPGYNASDSESDEEEDS
;
A
#
# COMPACT_ATOMS: atom_id res chain seq x y z
N MET A 1 -11.18 36.39 50.44
CA MET A 1 -10.11 35.38 50.33
C MET A 1 -10.37 34.64 49.04
N GLU A 2 -10.02 35.25 47.90
CA GLU A 2 -10.24 34.65 46.59
C GLU A 2 -9.13 33.63 46.35
N SER A 3 -9.48 32.37 46.48
CA SER A 3 -8.59 31.24 46.25
C SER A 3 -8.04 31.32 44.83
N SER A 4 -6.74 31.56 44.72
CA SER A 4 -6.00 31.54 43.47
C SER A 4 -6.12 30.15 42.85
N SER A 5 -6.88 30.05 41.76
CA SER A 5 -6.89 28.88 40.89
C SER A 5 -5.51 28.73 40.26
N GLY A 6 -4.70 27.85 40.86
CA GLY A 6 -3.38 27.49 40.37
C GLY A 6 -3.46 27.02 38.93
N ILE A 7 -2.77 27.72 38.05
CA ILE A 7 -2.39 27.22 36.74
C ILE A 7 -1.36 26.13 37.01
N GLU A 8 -1.82 24.90 37.22
CA GLU A 8 -0.96 23.73 37.29
C GLU A 8 -0.47 23.44 35.86
N SER A 9 0.62 24.13 35.51
CA SER A 9 1.50 23.77 34.40
C SER A 9 2.15 22.42 34.73
N THR A 10 1.37 21.35 34.64
CA THR A 10 1.95 20.01 34.50
C THR A 10 2.42 19.92 33.06
N GLY A 11 3.73 19.88 32.87
CA GLY A 11 4.37 19.52 31.61
C GLY A 11 3.92 18.11 31.23
N GLY A 12 2.77 18.03 30.58
CA GLY A 12 2.05 16.80 30.28
C GLY A 12 2.81 15.99 29.24
N ARG A 13 3.72 15.13 29.69
CA ARG A 13 4.24 14.06 28.86
C ARG A 13 3.06 13.15 28.56
N ALA A 14 2.54 13.27 27.34
CA ALA A 14 1.53 12.34 26.84
C ALA A 14 2.06 10.90 26.99
N PRO A 15 1.20 9.94 27.36
CA PRO A 15 1.61 8.55 27.42
C PRO A 15 2.16 8.13 26.06
N LEU A 16 3.17 7.26 26.04
CA LEU A 16 3.79 6.76 24.80
C LEU A 16 2.74 6.23 23.81
N SER A 17 1.69 5.57 24.33
CA SER A 17 0.54 5.12 23.55
C SER A 17 -0.19 6.26 22.83
N GLY A 18 -0.38 7.40 23.49
CA GLY A 18 -1.00 8.59 22.91
C GLY A 18 -0.14 9.21 21.81
N VAL A 19 1.17 9.33 22.03
CA VAL A 19 2.11 9.85 21.03
C VAL A 19 2.15 8.93 19.80
N VAL A 20 2.22 7.62 20.02
CA VAL A 20 2.19 6.62 18.94
C VAL A 20 0.86 6.69 18.18
N ALA A 21 -0.28 6.77 18.88
CA ALA A 21 -1.59 6.91 18.25
C ALA A 21 -1.68 8.17 17.37
N ASP A 22 -1.14 9.30 17.83
CA ASP A 22 -1.08 10.54 17.04
C ASP A 22 -0.13 10.44 15.85
N CYS A 23 1.02 9.79 15.99
CA CYS A 23 1.91 9.50 14.87
C CYS A 23 1.20 8.63 13.81
N VAL A 24 0.52 7.56 14.21
CA VAL A 24 -0.17 6.66 13.27
C VAL A 24 -1.34 7.38 12.60
N LYS A 25 -2.08 8.23 13.31
CA LYS A 25 -3.12 9.10 12.74
C LYS A 25 -2.56 10.06 11.67
N ARG A 26 -1.41 10.68 11.92
CA ARG A 26 -0.74 11.57 10.95
C ARG A 26 -0.22 10.79 9.76
N TRP A 27 0.44 9.66 10.02
CA TRP A 27 0.95 8.77 8.99
C TRP A 27 -0.17 8.32 8.05
N PHE A 28 -1.33 7.92 8.59
CA PHE A 28 -2.51 7.58 7.78
C PHE A 28 -2.93 8.72 6.84
N LYS A 29 -2.93 9.96 7.32
CA LYS A 29 -3.30 11.13 6.51
C LYS A 29 -2.30 11.37 5.38
N ASP A 30 -1.01 11.26 5.65
CA ASP A 30 0.05 11.46 4.67
C ASP A 30 0.00 10.34 3.61
N THR A 31 -0.12 9.09 4.02
CA THR A 31 -0.30 7.96 3.10
C THR A 31 -1.56 8.11 2.25
N LEU A 32 -2.66 8.59 2.84
CA LEU A 32 -3.91 8.83 2.09
C LEU A 32 -3.73 9.92 1.02
N LYS A 33 -2.92 10.95 1.29
CA LYS A 33 -2.61 12.00 0.32
C LYS A 33 -1.84 11.41 -0.87
N GLU A 34 -0.81 10.62 -0.63
CA GLU A 34 -0.01 9.98 -1.68
C GLU A 34 -0.80 8.91 -2.45
N ALA A 35 -1.64 8.14 -1.76
CA ALA A 35 -2.55 7.18 -2.38
C ALA A 35 -3.53 7.85 -3.35
N LYS A 36 -3.97 9.09 -3.03
CA LYS A 36 -4.79 9.93 -3.92
C LYS A 36 -3.99 10.54 -5.07
N ALA A 37 -2.69 10.81 -4.87
CA ALA A 37 -1.79 11.24 -5.94
C ALA A 37 -1.56 10.15 -6.99
N GLY A 38 -1.92 8.90 -6.69
CA GLY A 38 -1.88 7.77 -7.62
C GLY A 38 -0.80 6.75 -7.32
N ASP A 39 -0.07 6.89 -6.20
CA ASP A 39 0.91 5.89 -5.79
C ASP A 39 0.21 4.59 -5.37
N VAL A 40 0.45 3.54 -6.15
CA VAL A 40 -0.10 2.20 -5.95
C VAL A 40 0.36 1.59 -4.64
N ASN A 41 1.60 1.81 -4.23
CA ASN A 41 2.13 1.28 -2.97
C ASN A 41 1.38 1.91 -1.79
N MET A 42 1.11 3.21 -1.86
CA MET A 42 0.36 3.93 -0.83
C MET A 42 -1.12 3.52 -0.81
N GLN A 43 -1.72 3.23 -1.97
CA GLN A 43 -3.07 2.66 -2.02
C GLN A 43 -3.15 1.28 -1.34
N VAL A 44 -2.13 0.42 -1.52
CA VAL A 44 -2.05 -0.85 -0.79
C VAL A 44 -1.90 -0.62 0.71
N LEU A 45 -1.02 0.30 1.11
CA LEU A 45 -0.75 0.62 2.50
C LEU A 45 -2.01 1.16 3.22
N VAL A 46 -2.74 2.11 2.61
CA VAL A 46 -4.04 2.58 3.14
C VAL A 46 -5.02 1.43 3.29
N GLY A 47 -5.05 0.50 2.32
CA GLY A 47 -5.84 -0.72 2.40
C GLY A 47 -5.53 -1.52 3.67
N GLN A 48 -4.25 -1.81 3.91
CA GLN A 48 -3.79 -2.54 5.09
C GLN A 48 -4.10 -1.79 6.40
N MET A 49 -3.91 -0.46 6.43
CA MET A 49 -4.23 0.36 7.61
C MET A 49 -5.71 0.24 7.99
N TYR A 50 -6.62 0.20 7.01
CA TYR A 50 -8.04 -0.04 7.27
C TYR A 50 -8.35 -1.48 7.76
N TYR A 51 -7.59 -2.50 7.35
CA TYR A 51 -7.78 -3.86 7.85
C TYR A 51 -7.30 -4.06 9.28
N HIS A 52 -6.18 -3.43 9.65
CA HIS A 52 -5.59 -3.55 10.98
C HIS A 52 -6.09 -2.50 11.96
N GLY A 53 -6.70 -1.41 11.49
CA GLY A 53 -7.16 -0.32 12.33
C GLY A 53 -6.03 0.61 12.79
N TYR A 54 -5.02 0.82 11.95
CA TYR A 54 -3.89 1.70 12.28
C TYR A 54 -4.29 3.17 12.14
N GLY A 55 -4.48 3.87 13.26
CA GLY A 55 -4.81 5.31 13.28
C GLY A 55 -6.22 5.65 12.79
N VAL A 56 -6.96 4.65 12.31
CA VAL A 56 -8.36 4.72 11.89
C VAL A 56 -9.11 3.50 12.41
N PRO A 57 -10.43 3.60 12.62
CA PRO A 57 -11.24 2.42 12.96
C PRO A 57 -11.14 1.37 11.84
N ARG A 58 -11.09 0.10 12.26
CA ARG A 58 -11.02 -1.03 11.34
C ARG A 58 -12.22 -1.05 10.41
N ASP A 59 -11.97 -1.04 9.11
CA ASP A 59 -13.00 -1.05 8.06
C ASP A 59 -12.51 -1.89 6.88
N ALA A 60 -12.78 -3.20 6.93
CA ALA A 60 -12.39 -4.14 5.89
C ALA A 60 -13.04 -3.82 4.53
N GLN A 61 -14.20 -3.15 4.50
CA GLN A 61 -14.84 -2.76 3.25
C GLN A 61 -14.07 -1.63 2.57
N LYS A 62 -13.71 -0.58 3.30
CA LYS A 62 -12.83 0.48 2.77
C LYS A 62 -11.47 -0.07 2.37
N GLY A 63 -10.89 -0.97 3.17
CA GLY A 63 -9.64 -1.65 2.84
C GLY A 63 -9.67 -2.35 1.49
N ARG A 64 -10.72 -3.14 1.21
CA ARG A 64 -10.94 -3.79 -0.10
C ARG A 64 -11.01 -2.78 -1.24
N ILE A 65 -11.74 -1.67 -1.07
CA ILE A 65 -11.89 -0.65 -2.12
C ILE A 65 -10.52 -0.08 -2.50
N TRP A 66 -9.66 0.21 -1.52
CA TRP A 66 -8.31 0.70 -1.76
C TRP A 66 -7.40 -0.34 -2.42
N LEU A 67 -7.46 -1.60 -1.99
CA LEU A 67 -6.72 -2.70 -2.63
C LEU A 67 -7.17 -2.95 -4.08
N THR A 68 -8.47 -2.88 -4.37
CA THR A 68 -8.99 -3.03 -5.74
C THR A 68 -8.55 -1.88 -6.64
N LYS A 69 -8.43 -0.66 -6.11
CA LYS A 69 -7.84 0.46 -6.85
C LYS A 69 -6.37 0.22 -7.18
N ALA A 70 -5.59 -0.27 -6.21
CA ALA A 70 -4.18 -0.59 -6.42
C ALA A 70 -3.97 -1.76 -7.41
N SER A 71 -4.80 -2.81 -7.33
CA SER A 71 -4.68 -3.99 -8.18
C SER A 71 -4.97 -3.70 -9.65
N ARG A 72 -5.89 -2.77 -9.95
CA ARG A 72 -6.15 -2.31 -11.32
C ARG A 72 -4.92 -1.70 -11.98
N VAL A 73 -4.01 -1.07 -11.22
CA VAL A 73 -2.77 -0.50 -11.77
C VAL A 73 -1.68 -1.55 -11.93
N ARG A 74 -1.54 -2.48 -10.96
CA ARG A 74 -0.63 -3.64 -11.07
C ARG A 74 -0.98 -4.56 -12.25
N SER A 75 -2.25 -4.54 -12.70
CA SER A 75 -2.75 -5.22 -13.91
C SER A 75 -2.04 -4.87 -15.19
N SER A 76 -1.51 -3.66 -15.26
CA SER A 76 -0.76 -3.21 -16.43
C SER A 76 0.68 -3.74 -16.47
N VAL A 77 1.19 -4.32 -15.36
CA VAL A 77 2.59 -4.79 -15.26
C VAL A 77 2.73 -6.32 -15.41
N TRP A 78 1.66 -7.11 -15.31
CA TRP A 78 1.75 -8.57 -15.52
C TRP A 78 1.50 -9.03 -16.97
N ARG A 79 1.32 -8.10 -17.92
CA ARG A 79 1.14 -8.45 -19.35
C ARG A 79 2.44 -8.49 -20.14
N VAL A 80 3.58 -8.62 -19.47
CA VAL A 80 4.86 -9.01 -20.09
C VAL A 80 5.33 -10.28 -19.40
N GLY A 81 4.82 -11.41 -19.87
CA GLY A 81 5.18 -12.72 -19.32
C GLY A 81 4.50 -13.90 -20.02
N GLY A 82 4.11 -13.73 -21.28
CA GLY A 82 3.55 -14.81 -22.12
C GLY A 82 4.60 -15.55 -22.94
N LYS A 83 5.89 -15.42 -22.63
CA LYS A 83 6.95 -16.28 -23.19
C LYS A 83 7.59 -17.06 -22.05
N ARG A 84 7.40 -18.37 -22.06
CA ARG A 84 8.15 -19.30 -21.23
C ARG A 84 9.63 -19.18 -21.62
N PRO A 85 10.56 -18.89 -20.69
CA PRO A 85 11.98 -18.95 -20.98
C PRO A 85 12.39 -20.40 -21.25
N GLY A 86 13.07 -20.63 -22.39
CA GLY A 86 13.80 -21.86 -22.67
C GLY A 86 12.97 -23.02 -23.20
N TYR A 87 12.76 -23.05 -24.52
CA TYR A 87 12.95 -24.22 -25.40
C TYR A 87 12.46 -23.81 -26.80
N ASN A 88 13.38 -23.38 -27.67
CA ASN A 88 13.18 -23.44 -29.12
C ASN A 88 14.14 -24.51 -29.64
N ALA A 89 13.83 -25.76 -29.32
CA ALA A 89 14.49 -26.92 -29.90
C ALA A 89 13.75 -27.28 -31.19
N SER A 90 14.29 -26.79 -32.30
CA SER A 90 14.15 -27.29 -33.67
C SER A 90 14.99 -26.31 -34.50
N ASP A 91 16.26 -26.49 -34.88
CA ASP A 91 17.14 -27.67 -34.94
C ASP A 91 16.42 -29.00 -35.16
N SER A 92 15.57 -28.98 -36.18
CA SER A 92 15.48 -30.12 -37.07
C SER A 92 15.97 -29.61 -38.41
N GLU A 93 17.30 -29.55 -38.49
CA GLU A 93 18.05 -29.69 -39.72
C GLU A 93 17.63 -31.04 -40.33
N SER A 94 16.86 -30.98 -41.40
CA SER A 94 16.70 -32.08 -42.34
C SER A 94 16.61 -31.43 -43.70
N ASP A 95 17.81 -31.19 -44.25
CA ASP A 95 18.14 -31.40 -45.67
C ASP A 95 17.16 -32.38 -46.32
N GLU A 96 16.62 -32.01 -47.48
CA GLU A 96 16.76 -32.82 -48.71
C GLU A 96 16.16 -32.06 -49.91
N GLU A 97 17.09 -31.59 -50.73
CA GLU A 97 17.12 -31.66 -52.21
C GLU A 97 16.10 -30.89 -53.06
N GLU A 98 16.69 -29.93 -53.77
CA GLU A 98 16.32 -29.42 -55.10
C GLU A 98 16.24 -30.57 -56.13
N ASP A 99 15.11 -30.77 -56.81
CA ASP A 99 15.14 -31.36 -58.17
C ASP A 99 13.85 -31.07 -58.98
N SER A 100 14.10 -30.64 -60.23
CA SER A 100 13.25 -30.56 -61.44
C SER A 100 12.23 -29.44 -61.62
#